data_AF-A0A5C9E7N8-F1
#
_entry.id   AF-A0A5C9E7N8-F1
#
_cell.length_a   1.000
_cell.length_b   1.000
_cell.length_c   1.000
_cell.angle_alpha   90.00
_cell.angle_beta   90.00
_cell.angle_gamma   90.00
#
_symmetry.space_group_name_H-M   'P 1'
#
loop_
_entity.id
_entity.type
_entity.pdbx_description
1 polymer ?
#
loop_
_entity_poly.entity_id
_entity_poly.type
_entity_poly.pdbx_seq_one_letter_code
_entity_poly.pdbx_strand_id
1 'polypeptide(L)' 'MSSSEIVCPRCGYNDVALVKKEMVGSGGVHRHFRCPRCSHTWIKKT' A
#
# COMPACT_ATOMS: atom_id res chain seq x y z
N MET A 1 -3.98 18.51 -3.06
CA MET A 1 -4.04 17.21 -2.33
C MET A 1 -3.07 16.25 -3.01
N SER A 2 -1.95 15.93 -2.37
CA SER A 2 -0.98 14.99 -2.94
C SER A 2 -1.45 13.56 -2.66
N SER A 3 -2.35 13.05 -3.51
CA SER A 3 -2.64 11.61 -3.54
C SER A 3 -1.40 10.94 -4.09
N SER A 4 -0.51 10.47 -3.21
CA SER A 4 0.60 9.61 -3.62
C SER A 4 0.01 8.38 -4.30
N GLU A 5 0.02 8.34 -5.62
CA GLU A 5 -0.45 7.20 -6.40
C GLU A 5 0.36 5.98 -5.99
N ILE A 6 -0.27 5.02 -5.33
CA ILE A 6 0.38 3.78 -4.90
C ILE A 6 0.29 2.81 -6.07
N VAL A 7 1.43 2.53 -6.71
CA VAL A 7 1.49 1.60 -7.84
C VAL A 7 1.91 0.21 -7.38
N CYS A 8 1.27 -0.82 -7.91
CA CYS A 8 1.64 -2.21 -7.68
C CYS A 8 3.04 -2.49 -8.28
N PRO A 9 4.03 -2.91 -7.47
CA PRO A 9 5.40 -3.14 -7.95
C PRO A 9 5.52 -4.34 -8.89
N ARG A 10 4.49 -5.20 -8.94
CA ARG A 10 4.49 -6.43 -9.76
C ARG A 10 3.93 -6.23 -11.16
N CYS A 11 2.92 -5.38 -11.32
CA CYS A 11 2.16 -5.27 -12.58
C CYS A 11 1.91 -3.83 -13.05
N GLY A 12 2.40 -2.83 -12.31
CA GLY A 12 2.26 -1.42 -12.68
C GLY A 12 0.84 -0.85 -12.52
N TYR A 13 -0.09 -1.59 -11.93
CA TYR A 13 -1.46 -1.11 -11.72
C TYR A 13 -1.51 -0.10 -10.56
N ASN A 14 -2.13 1.05 -10.77
CA ASN A 14 -2.14 2.19 -9.83
C ASN A 14 -3.40 2.26 -8.94
N ASP A 15 -4.42 1.45 -9.21
CA ASP A 15 -5.61 1.34 -8.35
C ASP A 15 -5.48 0.12 -7.42
N VAL A 16 -4.95 0.36 -6.23
CA VAL A 16 -4.58 -0.69 -5.28
C VAL A 16 -5.35 -0.51 -3.98
N ALA A 17 -5.81 -1.61 -3.40
CA ALA A 17 -6.62 -1.58 -2.18
C ALA A 17 -5.73 -1.53 -0.93
N LEU A 18 -6.00 -0.60 -0.02
CA LEU A 18 -5.43 -0.63 1.33
C LEU A 18 -6.19 -1.67 2.16
N VAL A 19 -5.52 -2.74 2.56
CA VAL A 19 -6.14 -3.85 3.31
C VAL A 19 -5.95 -3.75 4.82
N LYS A 20 -4.85 -3.14 5.27
CA LYS A 20 -4.58 -2.95 6.70
C LYS A 20 -3.72 -1.71 6.92
N LYS A 21 -4.04 -0.95 7.96
CA LYS A 21 -3.18 0.13 8.48
C LYS A 21 -2.79 -0.22 9.90
N GLU A 22 -1.51 -0.29 10.17
CA GLU A 22 -0.95 -0.65 11.47
C GLU A 22 -0.05 0.49 11.96
N MET A 23 -0.30 0.95 13.19
CA MET A 23 0.56 1.90 13.87
C MET A 23 1.67 1.11 14.55
N VAL A 24 2.92 1.38 14.18
CA VAL A 24 4.10 0.74 14.76
C VAL A 24 4.84 1.74 15.63
N GLY A 25 4.76 1.50 16.95
CA GLY A 25 5.58 2.18 17.97
C GLY A 25 5.67 3.69 17.80
N SER A 26 6.87 4.24 17.97
CA SER A 26 7.25 5.65 17.98
C SER A 26 6.96 6.41 16.67
N GLY A 27 5.70 6.46 16.24
CA GLY A 27 5.21 7.31 15.15
C GLY A 27 5.20 6.68 13.75
N GLY A 28 5.59 5.41 13.57
CA GLY A 28 5.60 4.76 12.26
C GLY A 28 4.22 4.23 11.85
N VAL A 29 3.91 4.28 10.54
CA VAL A 29 2.67 3.69 10.01
C VAL A 29 2.98 2.69 8.90
N HIS A 30 2.63 1.43 9.13
CA HIS A 30 2.65 0.38 8.13
C HIS A 30 1.30 0.31 7.39
N ARG A 31 1.32 0.56 6.08
CA ARG A 31 0.16 0.42 5.19
C ARG A 31 0.32 -0.83 4.35
N HIS A 32 -0.57 -1.81 4.54
CA HIS A 32 -0.61 -3.03 3.75
C HIS A 32 -1.52 -2.80 2.55
N PHE A 33 -1.00 -3.01 1.35
CA PHE A 33 -1.72 -2.87 0.09
C PHE A 33 -1.91 -4.24 -0.57
N ARG A 34 -2.98 -4.36 -1.34
CA ARG A 34 -3.27 -5.50 -2.22
C ARG A 34 -3.62 -4.98 -3.61
N CYS A 35 -2.98 -5.54 -4.62
CA CYS A 35 -3.34 -5.29 -6.01
C CYS A 35 -4.54 -6.17 -6.40
N PRO A 36 -5.68 -5.60 -6.83
CA PRO A 36 -6.83 -6.39 -7.29
C PRO A 36 -6.56 -7.12 -8.60
N ARG A 37 -5.64 -6.60 -9.45
CA ARG A 37 -5.31 -7.21 -10.75
C ARG A 37 -4.48 -8.49 -10.63
N CYS A 38 -3.40 -8.47 -9.84
CA CYS A 38 -2.46 -9.61 -9.74
C CYS A 38 -2.42 -10.27 -8.36
N SER A 39 -3.29 -9.86 -7.45
CA SER A 39 -3.37 -10.33 -6.05
C SER A 39 -2.08 -10.17 -5.22
N HIS A 40 -1.09 -9.43 -5.71
CA HIS A 40 0.14 -9.16 -4.97
C HIS A 40 -0.13 -8.25 -3.77
N THR A 41 0.51 -8.53 -2.64
CA THR A 41 0.39 -7.77 -1.39
C THR A 41 1.75 -7.26 -0.92
N TRP A 42 1.82 -6.01 -0.46
CA TRP A 42 3.07 -5.41 0.05
C TRP A 42 2.80 -4.37 1.13
N ILE A 43 3.85 -3.98 1.86
CA ILE A 43 3.79 -3.01 2.96
C ILE A 43 4.52 -1.75 2.55
N LYS A 44 3.88 -0.59 2.70
CA LYS A 44 4.52 0.72 2.63
C LYS A 44 4.71 1.26 4.04
N LYS A 45 5.96 1.51 4.41
CA LYS A 45 6.32 2.19 5.66
C LYS A 45 6.21 3.69 5.40
N THR A 46 5.47 4.39 6.25
CA THR A 46 5.32 5.85 6.25
C THR A 46 5.80 6.39 7.58
#